data_AF-A0A537UL24-F1
#
_entry.id   AF-A0A537UL24-F1
#
_cell.length_a   1.000
_cell.length_b   1.000
_cell.length_c   1.000
_cell.angle_alpha   90.00
_cell.angle_beta   90.00
_cell.angle_gamma   90.00
#
_symmetry.space_group_name_H-M   'P 1'
#
loop_
_entity.id
_entity.type
_entity.pdbx_description
1 polymer ?
#
loop_
_entity_poly.entity_id
_entity_poly.type
_entity_poly.pdbx_seq_one_letter_code
_entity_poly.pdbx_strand_id
1 'polypeptide(L)' 'MNSPGNNERSKPLEAETTLVTAGRDTEAQKGFVNPPVVHGSTVLYPTADDLHAHRGEFQYGRHGT' A
#
# COMPACT_ATOMS: atom_id res chain seq x y z
N MET A 1 -16.57 -17.51 29.86
CA MET A 1 -15.17 -17.18 29.54
C MET A 1 -15.18 -15.94 28.66
N ASN A 2 -14.84 -14.78 29.20
CA ASN A 2 -14.69 -13.56 28.41
C ASN A 2 -13.20 -13.36 28.15
N SER A 3 -12.77 -13.47 26.90
CA SER A 3 -11.40 -13.14 26.49
C SER A 3 -11.13 -11.66 26.76
N PRO A 4 -9.98 -11.29 27.36
CA PRO A 4 -9.65 -9.89 27.53
C PRO A 4 -9.34 -9.32 26.14
N GLY A 5 -10.04 -8.26 25.75
CA GLY A 5 -9.75 -7.52 24.54
C GLY A 5 -8.36 -6.90 24.65
N ASN A 6 -7.44 -7.33 23.78
CA ASN A 6 -6.13 -6.71 23.61
C ASN A 6 -6.31 -5.31 23.03
N ASN A 7 -6.42 -4.32 23.91
CA ASN A 7 -6.28 -2.92 23.57
C ASN A 7 -4.86 -2.44 23.92
N GLU A 8 -3.84 -3.17 23.43
CA GLU A 8 -2.47 -2.71 23.43
C GLU A 8 -2.34 -1.77 22.23
N ARG A 9 -2.41 -0.45 22.46
CA ARG A 9 -1.90 0.51 21.47
C ARG A 9 -0.44 0.16 21.25
N SER A 10 -0.16 -0.46 20.11
CA SER A 10 1.18 -0.87 19.69
C SER A 10 2.13 0.31 19.91
N LYS A 11 3.16 0.09 20.75
CA LYS A 11 4.19 1.09 20.99
C LYS A 11 4.77 1.53 19.64
N PRO A 12 5.05 2.83 19.44
CA PRO A 12 5.74 3.29 18.25
C PRO A 12 7.02 2.48 18.05
N LEU A 13 7.28 2.11 16.80
CA LEU A 13 8.52 1.43 16.44
C LEU A 13 9.71 2.35 16.72
N GLU A 14 10.84 1.76 17.12
CA GLU A 14 12.11 2.50 17.20
C GLU A 14 12.47 3.10 15.84
N ALA A 15 13.23 4.20 15.85
CA ALA A 15 13.53 4.98 14.65
C ALA A 15 14.23 4.16 13.57
N GLU A 16 15.17 3.29 13.95
CA GLU A 16 15.92 2.42 13.05
C GLU A 16 15.00 1.40 12.36
N THR A 17 14.02 0.88 13.10
CA THR A 17 13.04 -0.07 12.54
C THR A 17 12.11 0.64 11.55
N THR A 18 11.66 1.84 11.90
CA THR A 18 10.84 2.67 11.01
C THR A 18 11.58 3.01 9.72
N LEU A 19 12.85 3.41 9.82
CA LEU A 19 13.68 3.75 8.66
C LEU A 19 13.76 2.59 7.65
N VAL A 20 13.90 1.35 8.13
CA VAL A 20 14.07 0.18 7.27
C VAL A 20 12.74 -0.34 6.73
N THR A 21 11.65 -0.22 7.49
CA THR A 21 10.37 -0.88 7.16
C THR A 21 9.29 0.04 6.62
N ALA A 22 9.41 1.37 6.78
CA ALA A 22 8.45 2.32 6.26
C ALA A 22 8.23 2.16 4.74
N GLY A 23 6.96 2.21 4.32
CA GLY A 23 6.56 2.06 2.92
C GLY A 23 6.63 0.62 2.38
N ARG A 24 6.97 -0.38 3.21
CA ARG A 24 6.90 -1.80 2.83
C ARG A 24 5.52 -2.37 3.16
N ASP A 25 4.77 -2.69 2.12
CA ASP A 25 3.56 -3.51 2.20
C ASP A 25 3.85 -4.82 1.47
N THR A 26 4.13 -5.88 2.23
CA THR A 26 4.53 -7.17 1.67
C THR A 26 3.39 -7.86 0.91
N GLU A 27 2.13 -7.60 1.24
CA GLU A 27 0.98 -8.19 0.54
C GLU A 27 0.77 -7.51 -0.81
N ALA A 28 0.81 -6.17 -0.84
CA ALA A 28 0.77 -5.41 -2.09
C ALA A 28 2.00 -5.73 -2.97
N GLN A 29 3.18 -5.89 -2.35
CA GLN A 29 4.44 -6.20 -3.02
C GLN A 29 4.62 -7.69 -3.35
N LYS A 30 3.60 -8.54 -3.15
CA LYS A 30 3.62 -9.97 -3.52
C LYS A 30 4.79 -10.76 -2.94
N GLY A 31 5.19 -10.44 -1.71
CA GLY A 31 6.25 -11.13 -0.98
C GLY A 31 7.68 -10.68 -1.32
N PHE A 32 7.87 -9.71 -2.21
CA PHE A 32 9.18 -9.10 -2.43
C PHE A 32 9.56 -8.20 -1.26
N VAL A 33 10.82 -8.26 -0.83
CA VAL A 33 11.37 -7.38 0.22
C VAL A 33 11.52 -5.95 -0.29
N ASN A 34 11.93 -5.81 -1.55
CA ASN A 34 12.10 -4.52 -2.20
C ASN A 34 10.83 -4.21 -3.00
N PRO A 35 10.25 -2.99 -2.86
CA PRO A 35 9.13 -2.58 -3.70
C PRO A 35 9.48 -2.72 -5.19
N PRO A 36 8.58 -3.29 -6.02
CA PRO A 36 8.85 -3.46 -7.44
C PRO A 36 8.90 -2.10 -8.16
N VAL A 37 9.77 -2.00 -9.18
CA VAL A 37 9.84 -0.81 -10.04
C VAL A 37 8.86 -0.98 -11.20
N VAL A 38 7.85 -0.11 -11.27
CA VAL A 38 6.82 -0.12 -12.33
C VAL A 38 7.11 1.00 -13.33
N HIS A 39 7.52 0.64 -14.55
CA HIS A 39 7.74 1.59 -15.64
C HIS A 39 6.48 1.69 -16.53
N GLY A 40 5.57 2.58 -16.16
CA GLY A 40 4.34 2.79 -16.92
C GLY A 40 3.88 4.24 -16.85
N SER A 41 3.54 4.83 -18.01
CA SER A 41 2.89 6.13 -18.04
C SER A 41 1.39 6.01 -17.81
N THR A 42 0.76 4.92 -18.26
CA THR A 42 -0.70 4.75 -18.24
C THR A 42 -1.08 3.52 -17.41
N VAL A 43 -2.20 3.61 -16.67
CA VAL A 43 -2.73 2.54 -15.82
C VAL A 43 -4.07 2.07 -16.39
N LEU A 44 -4.28 0.75 -16.42
CA LEU A 44 -5.55 0.16 -16.84
C LEU A 44 -6.55 0.17 -15.69
N TYR A 45 -7.82 0.41 -16.04
CA TYR A 45 -8.93 0.27 -15.11
C TYR A 45 -9.60 -1.10 -15.32
N PRO A 46 -10.10 -1.76 -14.25
CA PRO A 46 -10.78 -3.04 -14.37
C PRO A 46 -12.03 -2.97 -15.26
N THR A 47 -12.77 -1.86 -15.20
CA THR A 47 -13.99 -1.62 -15.98
C THR A 47 -14.03 -0.21 -16.58
N ALA A 48 -14.84 -0.02 -17.61
CA ALA A 48 -15.08 1.30 -18.20
C ALA A 48 -15.79 2.25 -17.23
N ASP A 49 -16.66 1.74 -16.36
CA ASP A 49 -17.32 2.58 -15.35
C ASP A 49 -16.30 3.10 -14.31
N ASP A 50 -15.36 2.26 -13.88
CA ASP A 50 -14.26 2.68 -12.99
C ASP A 50 -13.38 3.76 -13.61
N LEU A 51 -13.16 3.70 -14.93
CA LEU A 51 -12.43 4.73 -15.67
C LEU A 51 -13.17 6.07 -15.64
N HIS A 52 -14.46 6.09 -15.96
CA HIS A 52 -15.26 7.32 -15.99
C HIS A 52 -15.43 7.94 -14.59
N ALA A 53 -15.55 7.09 -13.57
CA ALA A 53 -15.70 7.53 -12.19
C ALA A 53 -14.35 7.76 -11.47
N HIS A 54 -13.23 7.54 -12.15
CA HIS A 54 -11.88 7.73 -11.62
C HIS A 54 -11.58 6.93 -10.34
N ARG A 55 -12.05 5.68 -10.24
CA ARG A 55 -11.94 4.81 -9.05
C ARG A 55 -10.68 3.93 -9.01
N GLY A 56 -9.71 4.20 -9.87
CA GLY A 56 -8.43 3.50 -9.87
C GLY A 56 -7.55 3.97 -8.71
N GLU A 57 -6.86 3.04 -8.05
CA GLU A 57 -5.83 3.35 -7.04
C GLU A 57 -4.72 4.24 -7.65
N PHE A 58 -4.35 3.96 -8.90
CA PHE A 58 -3.45 4.77 -9.70
C PHE A 58 -4.15 5.17 -10.99
N GLN A 59 -3.90 6.39 -11.45
CA GLN A 59 -4.52 6.91 -12.67
C GLN A 59 -3.54 7.03 -13.83
N TYR A 60 -2.38 7.63 -13.58
CA TYR A 60 -1.38 7.93 -14.59
C TYR A 60 -0.02 8.09 -13.91
N GLY A 61 1.07 7.60 -14.52
CA GLY A 61 2.40 7.56 -13.90
C GLY A 61 3.00 8.93 -13.54
N ARG A 62 2.50 10.02 -14.15
CA ARG A 62 2.85 11.40 -13.73
C ARG A 62 2.05 11.87 -12.52
N HIS A 63 0.84 11.35 -12.33
CA HIS A 63 0.07 11.60 -11.11
C HIS A 63 0.59 10.65 -10.04
N GLY A 64 1.57 11.13 -9.27
CA GLY A 64 1.88 10.52 -7.98
C GLY A 64 0.72 10.81 -7.04
N THR A 65 -0.12 9.81 -6.82
CA THR A 65 -1.14 9.80 -5.77
C THR A 65 -0.60 9.13 -4.52
#